data_AF-A0A2E4IVL5-F1
#
_entry.id   AF-A0A2E4IVL5-F1
#
_cell.length_a   1.000
_cell.length_b   1.000
_cell.length_c   1.000
_cell.angle_alpha   90.00
_cell.angle_beta   90.00
_cell.angle_gamma   90.00
#
_symmetry.space_group_name_H-M   'P 1'
#
loop_
_entity.id
_entity.type
_entity.pdbx_description
1 polymer ?
#
loop_
_entity_poly.entity_id
_entity_poly.type
_entity_poly.pdbx_seq_one_letter_code
_entity_poly.pdbx_strand_id
1 'polypeptide(L)'
;MSLIIPLTDINTNHTKDIELEPELSLFVKSSQWPQEIQALFFDFLYSNVEHASKLNLLFSNTDFLHQCIPLIAYSELIESFIIIYSDQTQEPPEPGEPGSVLSYFRSYGYGENVLCSDCYGQLSCSSCSVEVHNGIPENKEPRDEEYDMLDIDNEKPATEFSRLSCQTLVGKTPLILTIRKPINS
;
A
#
# COMPACT_ATOMS: atom_id res chain seq x y z
N MET A 1 14.89 4.56 8.85
CA MET A 1 14.75 3.10 9.08
C MET A 1 13.27 2.87 9.34
N SER A 2 12.58 2.19 8.44
CA SER A 2 11.13 1.99 8.56
C SER A 2 10.84 0.96 9.64
N LEU A 3 10.05 1.36 10.64
CA LEU A 3 9.69 0.49 11.75
C LEU A 3 8.50 -0.36 11.31
N ILE A 4 8.67 -1.69 11.25
CA ILE A 4 7.56 -2.62 11.03
C ILE A 4 6.95 -2.93 12.40
N ILE A 5 5.63 -2.78 12.53
CA ILE A 5 4.90 -3.10 13.76
C ILE A 5 4.04 -4.34 13.49
N PRO A 6 4.42 -5.53 13.98
CA PRO A 6 3.63 -6.75 13.81
C PRO A 6 2.19 -6.58 14.30
N LEU A 7 1.23 -7.24 13.66
CA LEU A 7 -0.17 -7.25 14.10
C LEU A 7 -0.31 -7.74 15.56
N THR A 8 0.57 -8.65 16.00
CA THR A 8 0.59 -9.16 17.39
C THR A 8 0.91 -8.10 18.44
N ASP A 9 1.55 -7.01 18.03
CA ASP A 9 1.95 -5.90 18.90
C ASP A 9 0.90 -4.76 18.90
N ILE A 10 -0.16 -4.88 18.08
CA ILE A 10 -1.32 -3.98 18.11
C ILE A 10 -2.12 -4.26 19.36
N ASN A 11 -2.30 -3.24 20.20
CA ASN A 11 -2.78 -3.47 21.55
C ASN A 11 -4.30 -3.77 21.66
N THR A 12 -5.23 -3.39 20.80
CA THR A 12 -6.71 -3.61 20.98
C THR A 12 -7.37 -2.99 22.23
N ASN A 13 -6.68 -2.84 23.36
CA ASN A 13 -7.15 -2.13 24.57
C ASN A 13 -6.67 -0.68 24.57
N HIS A 14 -7.02 0.08 23.53
CA HIS A 14 -6.69 1.50 23.43
C HIS A 14 -7.76 2.37 24.11
N THR A 15 -7.31 3.40 24.81
CA THR A 15 -8.10 4.61 24.98
C THR A 15 -8.17 5.31 23.62
N LYS A 16 -9.38 5.63 23.13
CA LYS A 16 -9.60 6.36 21.87
C LYS A 16 -9.16 7.83 22.04
N ASP A 17 -7.87 8.04 22.26
CA ASP A 17 -7.29 9.36 22.54
C ASP A 17 -7.14 10.21 21.28
N ILE A 18 -7.34 9.61 20.10
CA ILE A 18 -7.42 10.30 18.82
C ILE A 18 -8.75 9.98 18.12
N GLU A 19 -9.43 11.03 17.66
CA GLU A 19 -10.59 10.93 16.78
C GLU A 19 -10.10 10.90 15.33
N LEU A 20 -10.50 9.90 14.55
CA LEU A 20 -10.10 9.78 13.15
C LEU A 20 -11.00 10.66 12.28
N GLU A 21 -10.42 11.31 11.28
CA GLU A 21 -11.20 12.11 10.32
C GLU A 21 -12.27 11.24 9.64
N PRO A 22 -13.50 11.76 9.44
CA PRO A 22 -14.58 11.04 8.78
C PRO A 22 -14.20 10.54 7.39
N GLU A 23 -13.46 11.35 6.62
CA GLU A 23 -13.01 11.04 5.27
C GLU A 23 -12.01 9.89 5.25
N LEU A 24 -11.07 9.86 6.20
CA LEU A 24 -10.15 8.73 6.37
C LEU A 24 -10.93 7.45 6.71
N SER A 25 -11.84 7.56 7.67
CA SER A 25 -12.67 6.42 8.10
C SER A 25 -13.53 5.88 6.95
N LEU A 26 -14.12 6.76 6.15
CA LEU A 26 -14.92 6.41 4.98
C LEU A 26 -14.05 5.78 3.89
N PHE A 27 -12.85 6.30 3.66
CA PHE A 27 -11.91 5.76 2.68
C PHE A 27 -11.48 4.33 3.02
N VAL A 28 -11.20 4.02 4.28
CA VAL A 28 -10.89 2.63 4.69
C VAL A 28 -12.12 1.74 4.56
N LYS A 29 -13.29 2.21 5.03
CA LYS A 29 -14.54 1.41 5.01
C LYS A 29 -15.10 1.15 3.61
N SER A 30 -14.77 2.00 2.64
CA SER A 30 -15.17 1.81 1.23
C SER A 30 -14.22 0.92 0.45
N SER A 31 -13.11 0.48 1.06
CA SER A 31 -12.17 -0.43 0.41
C SER A 31 -12.73 -1.85 0.26
N GLN A 32 -12.15 -2.59 -0.67
CA GLN A 32 -12.39 -4.02 -0.86
C GLN A 32 -11.61 -4.92 0.12
N TRP A 33 -10.94 -4.34 1.13
CA TRP A 33 -10.37 -5.16 2.21
C TRP A 33 -11.46 -5.90 2.98
N PRO A 34 -11.19 -7.13 3.45
CA PRO A 34 -12.07 -7.81 4.40
C PRO A 34 -12.31 -6.93 5.64
N GLN A 35 -13.53 -6.99 6.21
CA GLN A 35 -13.90 -6.19 7.38
C GLN A 35 -12.94 -6.39 8.56
N GLU A 36 -12.40 -7.60 8.72
CA GLU A 36 -11.40 -7.93 9.73
C GLU A 36 -10.11 -7.13 9.55
N ILE A 37 -9.61 -7.00 8.31
CA ILE A 37 -8.42 -6.19 8.00
C ILE A 37 -8.70 -4.70 8.19
N GLN A 38 -9.90 -4.23 7.81
CA GLN A 38 -10.30 -2.84 8.07
C GLN A 38 -10.31 -2.53 9.57
N ALA A 39 -10.86 -3.43 10.40
CA ALA A 39 -10.89 -3.28 11.84
C ALA A 39 -9.47 -3.27 12.44
N LEU A 40 -8.62 -4.22 12.02
CA LEU A 40 -7.22 -4.25 12.42
C LEU A 40 -6.46 -2.98 12.03
N PHE A 41 -6.77 -2.37 10.88
CA PHE A 41 -6.16 -1.11 10.49
C PHE A 41 -6.56 0.04 11.41
N PHE A 42 -7.83 0.10 11.83
CA PHE A 42 -8.25 1.09 12.83
C PHE A 42 -7.55 0.87 14.17
N ASP A 43 -7.44 -0.37 14.64
CA ASP A 43 -6.71 -0.68 15.87
C ASP A 43 -5.22 -0.33 15.76
N PHE A 44 -4.61 -0.55 14.59
CA PHE A 44 -3.26 -0.09 14.27
C PHE A 44 -3.14 1.43 14.41
N LEU A 45 -4.07 2.21 13.85
CA LEU A 45 -4.05 3.67 13.95
C LEU A 45 -4.23 4.15 15.40
N TYR A 46 -5.13 3.52 16.17
CA TYR A 46 -5.30 3.84 17.59
C TYR A 46 -4.07 3.45 18.44
N SER A 47 -3.32 2.42 18.01
CA SER A 47 -2.02 2.07 18.59
C SER A 47 -0.90 3.04 18.20
N ASN A 48 -1.02 3.69 17.04
CA ASN A 48 0.04 4.47 16.42
C ASN A 48 -0.45 5.90 16.11
N VAL A 49 -0.47 6.72 17.17
CA VAL A 49 -0.99 8.09 17.14
C VAL A 49 -0.28 8.97 16.12
N GLU A 50 1.01 8.72 15.82
CA GLU A 50 1.75 9.46 14.80
C GLU A 50 1.15 9.23 13.40
N HIS A 51 0.95 7.96 13.03
CA HIS A 51 0.32 7.62 11.74
C HIS A 51 -1.11 8.12 11.65
N ALA A 52 -1.90 7.97 12.73
CA ALA A 52 -3.27 8.47 12.80
C ALA A 52 -3.33 9.99 12.62
N SER A 53 -2.49 10.75 13.34
CA SER A 53 -2.45 12.21 13.25
C SER A 53 -2.05 12.68 11.85
N LYS A 54 -1.04 12.03 11.25
CA LYS A 54 -0.56 12.41 9.91
C LYS A 54 -1.59 12.08 8.83
N LEU A 55 -2.26 10.93 8.91
CA LEU A 55 -3.35 10.61 7.98
C LEU A 55 -4.54 11.57 8.16
N ASN A 56 -4.95 11.88 9.39
CA ASN A 56 -5.98 12.89 9.65
C ASN A 56 -5.63 14.23 8.97
N LEU A 57 -4.39 14.71 9.12
CA LEU A 57 -3.96 15.96 8.47
C LEU A 57 -4.09 15.91 6.94
N LEU A 58 -3.73 14.78 6.32
CA LEU A 58 -3.81 14.62 4.87
C LEU A 58 -5.26 14.49 4.38
N PHE A 59 -6.11 13.77 5.11
CA PHE A 59 -7.51 13.55 4.72
C PHE A 59 -8.43 14.74 5.02
N SER A 60 -8.06 15.61 5.97
CA SER A 60 -8.77 16.87 6.26
C SER A 60 -8.40 18.02 5.31
N ASN A 61 -7.32 17.89 4.53
CA ASN A 61 -6.84 18.95 3.64
C ASN A 61 -6.38 18.41 2.27
N THR A 62 -7.20 18.68 1.26
CA THR A 62 -6.96 18.25 -0.13
C THR A 62 -5.68 18.81 -0.75
N ASP A 63 -5.22 20.00 -0.34
CA ASP A 63 -4.00 20.60 -0.89
C ASP A 63 -2.74 19.86 -0.42
N PHE A 64 -2.73 19.39 0.84
CA PHE A 64 -1.66 18.54 1.35
C PHE A 64 -1.70 17.15 0.75
N LEU A 65 -2.91 16.62 0.52
CA LEU A 65 -3.08 15.31 -0.11
C LEU A 65 -2.43 15.27 -1.49
N HIS A 66 -2.60 16.30 -2.32
CA HIS A 66 -1.99 16.36 -3.65
C HIS A 66 -0.46 16.42 -3.65
N GLN A 67 0.16 16.85 -2.55
CA GLN A 67 1.62 16.89 -2.39
C GLN A 67 2.16 15.61 -1.78
N CYS A 68 1.36 14.93 -0.96
CA CYS A 68 1.76 13.75 -0.22
C CYS A 68 0.64 12.70 -0.24
N ILE A 69 0.78 11.71 -1.11
CA ILE A 69 -0.26 10.72 -1.35
C ILE A 69 0.00 9.49 -0.46
N PRO A 70 -0.89 9.15 0.48
CA PRO A 70 -0.68 7.98 1.32
C PRO A 70 -0.93 6.68 0.55
N LEU A 71 0.05 5.78 0.59
CA LEU A 71 -0.09 4.38 0.22
C LEU A 71 -0.25 3.57 1.51
N ILE A 72 -1.41 2.97 1.69
CA ILE A 72 -1.76 2.20 2.89
C ILE A 72 -1.76 0.73 2.48
N ALA A 73 -0.75 -0.02 2.88
CA ALA A 73 -0.60 -1.41 2.50
C ALA A 73 -0.75 -2.34 3.71
N TYR A 74 -1.44 -3.45 3.51
CA TYR A 74 -1.39 -4.60 4.40
C TYR A 74 -0.47 -5.65 3.77
N SER A 75 0.54 -6.12 4.50
CA SER A 75 1.41 -7.18 4.04
C SER A 75 1.10 -8.47 4.80
N GLU A 76 0.64 -9.49 4.06
CA GLU A 76 0.38 -10.82 4.61
C GLU A 76 1.69 -11.56 4.97
N LEU A 77 2.81 -11.17 4.36
CA LEU A 77 4.12 -11.80 4.59
C LEU A 77 4.68 -11.49 5.98
N ILE A 78 4.57 -10.23 6.38
CA ILE A 78 5.10 -9.75 7.67
C ILE A 78 3.99 -9.51 8.69
N GLU A 79 2.74 -9.81 8.32
CA GLU A 79 1.53 -9.59 9.12
C GLU A 79 1.53 -8.21 9.77
N SER A 80 1.53 -7.16 8.93
CA SER A 80 1.65 -5.77 9.40
C SER A 80 1.09 -4.77 8.38
N PHE A 81 0.79 -3.56 8.86
CA PHE A 81 0.45 -2.42 8.01
C PHE A 81 1.69 -1.57 7.74
N ILE A 82 1.77 -1.09 6.50
CA ILE A 82 2.80 -0.17 6.02
C ILE A 82 2.08 1.08 5.50
N ILE A 83 2.49 2.25 5.97
CA ILE A 83 2.03 3.53 5.41
C ILE A 83 3.22 4.25 4.81
N ILE A 84 3.17 4.46 3.50
CA ILE A 84 4.13 5.28 2.78
C ILE A 84 3.48 6.61 2.44
N TYR A 85 4.16 7.69 2.79
CA TYR A 85 3.70 9.05 2.56
C TYR A 85 4.37 9.58 1.29
N SER A 86 3.89 9.16 0.13
CA SER A 86 4.58 9.41 -1.15
C SER A 86 4.61 10.91 -1.46
N ASP A 87 5.78 11.51 -1.24
CA ASP A 87 6.06 12.92 -1.53
C ASP A 87 6.12 13.10 -3.05
N GLN A 88 5.06 13.68 -3.60
CA GLN A 88 4.92 13.93 -5.03
C GLN A 88 5.79 15.10 -5.52
N THR A 89 6.50 15.80 -4.62
CA THR A 89 7.45 16.85 -5.00
C THR A 89 8.83 16.30 -5.39
N GLN A 90 9.06 15.01 -5.15
CA GLN A 90 10.30 14.31 -5.47
C GLN A 90 9.98 13.03 -6.21
N GLU A 91 10.61 12.84 -7.37
CA GLU A 91 10.50 11.54 -8.05
C GLU A 91 11.25 10.48 -7.22
N PRO A 92 10.57 9.40 -6.81
CA PRO A 92 11.25 8.32 -6.11
C PRO A 92 12.29 7.68 -7.05
N PRO A 93 13.46 7.28 -6.52
CA PRO A 93 14.48 6.61 -7.31
C PRO A 93 13.99 5.24 -7.82
N GLU A 94 14.72 4.68 -8.79
CA GLU A 94 14.59 3.28 -9.22
C GLU A 94 14.52 2.31 -8.02
N PRO A 95 13.86 1.14 -8.14
CA PRO A 95 13.38 0.45 -9.36
C PRO A 95 11.92 0.72 -9.75
N GLY A 96 11.57 0.28 -10.98
CA GLY A 96 10.23 0.39 -11.57
C GLY A 96 10.05 1.64 -12.43
N GLU A 97 8.83 1.86 -12.92
CA GLU A 97 8.50 3.14 -13.54
C GLU A 97 8.64 4.27 -12.50
N PRO A 98 9.12 5.46 -12.90
CA PRO A 98 9.19 6.61 -12.00
C PRO A 98 7.82 6.92 -11.38
N GLY A 99 7.76 7.04 -10.06
CA GLY A 99 6.50 7.26 -9.34
C GLY A 99 5.66 6.00 -9.11
N SER A 100 6.18 4.82 -9.45
CA SER A 100 5.51 3.55 -9.18
C SER A 100 5.42 3.22 -7.69
N VAL A 101 4.45 2.41 -7.29
CA VAL A 101 4.34 1.89 -5.92
C VAL A 101 5.66 1.24 -5.47
N LEU A 102 6.30 0.44 -6.32
CA LEU A 102 7.58 -0.19 -6.00
C LEU A 102 8.67 0.83 -5.67
N SER A 103 8.81 1.89 -6.49
CA SER A 103 9.82 2.93 -6.28
C SER A 103 9.65 3.64 -4.93
N TYR A 104 8.40 3.90 -4.50
CA TYR A 104 8.10 4.48 -3.19
C TYR A 104 8.36 3.52 -2.02
N PHE A 105 8.09 2.23 -2.17
CA PHE A 105 8.48 1.24 -1.17
C PHE A 105 10.00 1.22 -0.95
N ARG A 106 10.76 1.30 -2.05
CA ARG A 106 12.23 1.26 -2.03
C ARG A 106 12.82 2.55 -1.48
N SER A 107 12.27 3.72 -1.80
CA SER A 107 12.71 4.99 -1.23
C SER A 107 12.48 5.09 0.29
N TYR A 108 11.48 4.36 0.79
CA TYR A 108 11.22 4.19 2.22
C TYR A 108 12.02 3.03 2.84
N GLY A 109 12.94 2.40 2.10
CA GLY A 109 13.84 1.36 2.61
C GLY A 109 13.19 -0.01 2.80
N TYR A 110 11.99 -0.24 2.25
CA TYR A 110 11.38 -1.58 2.21
C TYR A 110 12.00 -2.38 1.07
N GLY A 111 12.65 -3.48 1.41
CA GLY A 111 13.35 -4.35 0.47
C GLY A 111 12.52 -5.53 -0.03
N GLU A 112 13.23 -6.51 -0.59
CA GLU A 112 12.69 -7.71 -1.21
C GLU A 112 11.86 -8.58 -0.24
N ASN A 113 12.15 -8.50 1.06
CA ASN A 113 11.43 -9.23 2.11
C ASN A 113 10.03 -8.70 2.40
N VAL A 114 9.68 -7.52 1.87
CA VAL A 114 8.37 -6.90 2.03
C VAL A 114 7.62 -6.90 0.71
N LEU A 115 8.26 -6.43 -0.35
CA LEU A 115 7.72 -6.37 -1.70
C LEU A 115 8.82 -6.82 -2.65
N CYS A 116 8.73 -8.04 -3.17
CA CYS A 116 9.77 -8.63 -4.01
C CYS A 116 9.76 -8.01 -5.42
N SER A 117 10.92 -7.83 -6.05
CA SER A 117 11.09 -7.32 -7.41
C SER A 117 12.26 -8.02 -8.11
N ASP A 118 12.08 -9.30 -8.46
CA ASP A 118 13.15 -10.13 -9.05
C ASP A 118 13.73 -9.54 -10.34
N CYS A 119 12.91 -8.90 -11.17
CA CYS A 119 13.34 -8.22 -12.40
C CYS A 119 13.75 -6.76 -12.19
N TYR A 120 13.86 -6.28 -10.95
CA TYR A 120 14.17 -4.88 -10.63
C TYR A 120 13.24 -3.87 -11.33
N GLY A 121 11.97 -4.24 -11.50
CA GLY A 121 10.93 -3.39 -12.08
C GLY A 121 10.90 -3.31 -13.61
N GLN A 122 11.59 -4.20 -14.32
CA GLN A 122 11.66 -4.25 -15.79
C GLN A 122 10.47 -4.96 -16.48
N LEU A 123 9.33 -5.13 -15.79
CA LEU A 123 8.15 -5.82 -16.32
C LEU A 123 8.47 -7.22 -16.89
N SER A 124 9.38 -7.94 -16.24
CA SER A 124 9.88 -9.26 -16.69
C SER A 124 9.76 -10.33 -15.60
N CYS A 125 8.99 -10.05 -14.53
CA CYS A 125 8.62 -10.99 -13.49
C CYS A 125 7.26 -10.60 -12.89
N SER A 126 6.67 -11.48 -12.09
CA SER A 126 5.40 -11.26 -11.38
C SER A 126 5.56 -10.97 -9.87
N SER A 127 6.78 -11.10 -9.33
CA SER A 127 7.07 -11.14 -7.89
C SER A 127 6.60 -9.90 -7.09
N CYS A 128 6.45 -8.77 -7.79
CA CYS A 128 6.05 -7.47 -7.24
C CYS A 128 4.53 -7.23 -7.26
N SER A 129 3.75 -8.30 -7.44
CA SER A 129 2.29 -8.26 -7.44
C SER A 129 1.73 -7.69 -6.14
N VAL A 130 0.78 -6.78 -6.29
CA VAL A 130 -0.03 -6.16 -5.23
C VAL A 130 -1.49 -6.15 -5.65
N GLU A 131 -2.40 -6.09 -4.70
CA GLU A 131 -3.84 -5.91 -4.96
C GLU A 131 -4.25 -4.49 -4.57
N VAL A 132 -4.90 -3.75 -5.48
CA VAL A 132 -5.42 -2.40 -5.22
C VAL A 132 -6.88 -2.47 -4.80
N HIS A 133 -7.16 -2.30 -3.51
CA HIS A 133 -8.51 -2.43 -2.94
C HIS A 133 -9.26 -1.11 -2.78
N ASN A 134 -8.58 0.03 -2.88
CA ASN A 134 -9.23 1.34 -2.96
C ASN A 134 -8.29 2.39 -3.57
N GLY A 135 -8.89 3.48 -4.05
CA GLY A 135 -8.19 4.52 -4.78
C GLY A 135 -7.99 4.17 -6.25
N ILE A 136 -7.45 5.13 -7.02
CA ILE A 136 -7.27 4.98 -8.46
C ILE A 136 -5.81 5.31 -8.80
N PRO A 137 -5.00 4.33 -9.26
CA PRO A 137 -3.67 4.60 -9.80
C PRO A 137 -3.72 5.57 -10.97
N GLU A 138 -2.63 6.28 -11.25
CA GLU A 138 -2.57 7.21 -12.39
C GLU A 138 -2.79 6.49 -13.72
N ASN A 139 -2.12 5.36 -13.91
CA ASN A 139 -2.38 4.42 -14.99
C ASN A 139 -3.45 3.40 -14.57
N LYS A 140 -4.71 3.79 -14.74
CA LYS A 140 -5.88 3.03 -14.28
C LYS A 140 -5.86 1.56 -14.70
N GLU A 141 -5.64 1.32 -15.99
CA GLU A 141 -5.61 -0.01 -16.55
C GLU A 141 -4.16 -0.51 -16.65
N PRO A 142 -3.90 -1.79 -16.29
CA PRO A 142 -2.68 -2.48 -16.67
C PRO A 142 -2.44 -2.45 -18.18
N ARG A 143 -1.17 -2.52 -18.58
CA ARG A 143 -0.80 -2.77 -19.98
C ARG A 143 -0.94 -4.26 -20.30
N ASP A 144 -1.05 -4.60 -21.59
CA ASP A 144 -1.17 -5.99 -22.03
C ASP A 144 -0.01 -6.86 -21.50
N GLU A 145 1.21 -6.33 -21.50
CA GLU A 145 2.39 -7.03 -20.97
C GLU A 145 2.33 -7.24 -19.45
N GLU A 146 1.63 -6.37 -18.71
CA GLU A 146 1.39 -6.53 -17.27
C GLU A 146 0.43 -7.68 -17.00
N TYR A 147 -0.64 -7.81 -17.80
CA TYR A 147 -1.56 -8.94 -17.71
C TYR A 147 -0.85 -10.27 -17.98
N ASP A 148 -0.05 -10.35 -19.04
CA ASP A 148 0.72 -11.55 -19.38
C ASP A 148 1.64 -11.98 -18.22
N MET A 149 2.24 -11.02 -17.51
CA MET A 149 3.11 -11.31 -16.36
C MET A 149 2.34 -11.68 -15.09
N LEU A 150 1.14 -11.13 -14.87
CA LEU A 150 0.30 -11.51 -13.74
C LEU A 150 -0.22 -12.95 -13.89
N ASP A 151 -0.47 -13.40 -15.12
CA ASP A 151 -1.01 -14.73 -15.42
C ASP A 151 -0.01 -15.87 -15.21
N ILE A 152 1.29 -15.60 -15.18
CA ILE A 152 2.32 -16.63 -14.97
C ILE A 152 2.60 -16.93 -13.48
N ASP A 153 2.06 -16.13 -12.55
CA ASP A 153 2.28 -16.29 -11.12
C ASP A 153 1.35 -17.35 -10.50
N ASN A 154 1.84 -18.58 -10.42
CA ASN A 154 1.09 -19.66 -9.79
C ASN A 154 1.05 -19.57 -8.25
N GLU A 155 1.96 -18.82 -7.63
CA GLU A 155 2.04 -18.69 -6.18
C GLU A 155 1.13 -17.58 -5.66
N LYS A 156 0.90 -16.55 -6.47
CA LYS A 156 -0.05 -15.46 -6.23
C LYS A 156 -0.93 -15.25 -7.47
N PRO A 157 -1.86 -16.19 -7.74
CA PRO A 157 -2.76 -16.07 -8.88
C PRO A 157 -3.47 -14.72 -8.88
N ALA A 158 -3.52 -14.10 -10.05
CA ALA A 158 -4.11 -12.79 -10.25
C ALA A 158 -5.60 -12.77 -9.87
N THR A 159 -6.02 -11.64 -9.31
CA THR A 159 -7.40 -11.28 -9.03
C THR A 159 -7.77 -10.04 -9.85
N GLU A 160 -9.04 -9.62 -9.80
CA GLU A 160 -9.47 -8.36 -10.45
C GLU A 160 -8.79 -7.11 -9.87
N PHE A 161 -8.17 -7.22 -8.69
CA PHE A 161 -7.45 -6.14 -8.02
C PHE A 161 -5.95 -6.16 -8.32
N SER A 162 -5.45 -7.24 -8.94
CA SER A 162 -4.01 -7.45 -9.10
C SER A 162 -3.37 -6.46 -10.05
N ARG A 163 -2.24 -5.91 -9.62
CA ARG A 163 -1.36 -5.04 -10.39
C ARG A 163 0.09 -5.42 -10.09
N LEU A 164 1.01 -5.09 -11.00
CA LEU A 164 2.44 -5.11 -10.70
C LEU A 164 2.83 -3.75 -10.11
N SER A 165 3.34 -3.76 -8.88
CA SER A 165 3.71 -2.53 -8.17
C SER A 165 4.78 -1.71 -8.89
N CYS A 166 5.61 -2.33 -9.73
CA CYS A 166 6.60 -1.64 -10.56
C CYS A 166 6.00 -0.87 -11.74
N GLN A 167 4.78 -1.20 -12.15
CA GLN A 167 4.03 -0.52 -13.19
C GLN A 167 2.88 0.33 -12.63
N THR A 168 2.49 0.14 -11.37
CA THR A 168 1.38 0.88 -10.76
C THR A 168 1.83 2.27 -10.35
N LEU A 169 1.45 3.30 -11.08
CA LEU A 169 1.83 4.69 -10.83
C LEU A 169 0.95 5.32 -9.75
N VAL A 170 1.59 5.95 -8.77
CA VAL A 170 0.89 6.69 -7.72
C VAL A 170 0.37 8.00 -8.30
N GLY A 171 -0.96 8.14 -8.36
CA GLY A 171 -1.62 9.33 -8.85
C GLY A 171 -1.94 10.35 -7.75
N LYS A 172 -3.11 10.99 -7.88
CA LYS A 172 -3.55 12.08 -6.98
C LYS A 172 -4.48 11.63 -5.85
N THR A 173 -4.71 10.32 -5.74
CA THR A 173 -5.58 9.75 -4.70
C THR A 173 -4.80 8.77 -3.85
N PRO A 174 -5.07 8.70 -2.53
CA PRO A 174 -4.61 7.61 -1.68
C PRO A 174 -4.89 6.24 -2.28
N LEU A 175 -4.03 5.26 -1.99
CA LEU A 175 -4.24 3.86 -2.39
C LEU A 175 -4.31 2.96 -1.16
N ILE A 176 -5.22 1.98 -1.20
CA ILE A 176 -5.25 0.85 -0.25
C ILE A 176 -4.79 -0.40 -0.98
N LEU A 177 -3.76 -1.05 -0.45
CA LEU A 177 -3.05 -2.14 -1.11
C LEU A 177 -2.98 -3.40 -0.23
N THR A 178 -2.98 -4.58 -0.83
CA THR A 178 -2.54 -5.82 -0.16
C THR A 178 -1.31 -6.38 -0.86
N ILE A 179 -0.29 -6.73 -0.08
CA ILE A 179 0.85 -7.52 -0.55
C ILE A 179 0.62 -8.96 -0.08
N ARG A 180 0.19 -9.80 -1.02
CA ARG A 180 -0.15 -11.19 -0.71
C ARG A 180 1.07 -12.05 -0.43
N LYS A 181 0.93 -13.01 0.47
CA LYS A 181 1.90 -14.08 0.65
C LYS A 181 1.72 -15.16 -0.42
N PRO A 182 2.79 -15.86 -0.84
CA PRO A 182 2.67 -17.04 -1.69
C PRO A 182 1.74 -18.10 -1.09
N ILE A 183 0.94 -18.79 -1.92
CA ILE A 183 0.05 -19.88 -1.46
C ILE A 183 0.84 -21.01 -0.78
N ASN A 184 2.10 -21.23 -1.17
CA ASN A 184 2.97 -22.28 -0.65
C ASN A 184 3.98 -21.79 0.41
N SER A 185 3.74 -20.63 1.04
CA SER A 185 4.61 -20.05 2.08
C SER A 185 4.32 -20.54 3.50
#